data_AF-A0A6J1T7R0-F1
#
_entry.id   AF-A0A6J1T7R0-F1
#
_cell.length_a   1.000
_cell.length_b   1.000
_cell.length_c   1.000
_cell.angle_alpha   90.00
_cell.angle_beta   90.00
_cell.angle_gamma   90.00
#
_symmetry.space_group_name_H-M   'P 1'
#
loop_
_entity.id
_entity.type
_entity.pdbx_description
1 polymer ?
#
loop_
_entity_poly.entity_id
_entity_poly.type
_entity_poly.pdbx_seq_one_letter_code
_entity_poly.pdbx_strand_id
1 'polypeptide(L)'
;MATKLTLLIAAVAVACLGVACAAPEAAAHHEKLNAYGYGGCDGRTLQYLRQQIQLCTRNVPSQQYFNPGWTCAVDVSSALRGGYSCSLEQAPALLGECLESYYLDGASSQACLQGAIDNGSCC
;
A
#
# COMPACT_ATOMS: atom_id res chain seq x y z
N MET A 1 -16.01 -19.85 -55.40
CA MET A 1 -15.44 -18.49 -55.39
C MET A 1 -15.45 -18.03 -53.93
N ALA A 2 -14.36 -18.20 -53.21
CA ALA A 2 -13.35 -17.16 -52.89
C ALA A 2 -13.92 -16.05 -51.97
N THR A 3 -13.80 -16.21 -50.64
CA THR A 3 -12.82 -15.57 -49.72
C THR A 3 -13.25 -14.19 -49.19
N LYS A 4 -13.47 -14.06 -47.87
CA LYS A 4 -12.55 -13.36 -46.93
C LYS A 4 -13.20 -13.10 -45.57
N LEU A 5 -12.48 -13.58 -44.56
CA LEU A 5 -12.52 -13.20 -43.15
C LEU A 5 -12.19 -11.70 -43.01
N THR A 6 -12.95 -10.97 -42.19
CA THR A 6 -12.42 -9.80 -41.48
C THR A 6 -13.12 -9.64 -40.14
N LEU A 7 -12.46 -10.14 -39.09
CA LEU A 7 -12.69 -9.79 -37.69
C LEU A 7 -12.34 -8.31 -37.49
N LEU A 8 -13.26 -7.54 -36.90
CA LEU A 8 -12.96 -6.24 -36.29
C LEU A 8 -13.58 -6.21 -34.90
N ILE A 9 -12.77 -6.58 -33.91
CA ILE A 9 -13.02 -6.33 -32.49
C ILE A 9 -12.61 -4.89 -32.25
N ALA A 10 -13.55 -4.02 -31.90
CA ALA A 10 -13.26 -2.65 -31.52
C ALA A 10 -14.00 -2.27 -30.24
N ALA A 11 -13.19 -1.72 -29.32
CA ALA A 11 -13.53 -0.82 -28.22
C ALA A 11 -14.27 -1.41 -27.01
N VAL A 12 -13.45 -1.83 -26.05
CA VAL A 12 -13.76 -1.82 -24.62
C VAL A 12 -14.07 -0.39 -24.18
N ALA A 13 -15.24 -0.18 -23.61
CA ALA A 13 -15.55 1.00 -22.80
C ALA A 13 -16.29 0.51 -21.54
N VAL A 14 -15.51 0.11 -20.53
CA VAL A 14 -16.02 -0.15 -19.19
C VAL A 14 -16.32 1.21 -18.57
N ALA A 15 -17.60 1.55 -18.53
CA ALA A 15 -18.13 2.71 -17.84
C ALA A 15 -17.96 2.52 -16.32
N CYS A 16 -16.94 3.16 -15.73
CA CYS A 16 -16.90 3.39 -14.30
C CYS A 16 -17.94 4.47 -13.96
N LEU A 17 -19.09 4.04 -13.47
CA LEU A 17 -20.11 4.89 -12.86
C LEU A 17 -19.49 5.67 -11.70
N GLY A 18 -19.53 7.00 -11.84
CA GLY A 18 -19.03 7.94 -10.85
C GLY A 18 -19.80 7.83 -9.54
N VAL A 19 -19.04 7.66 -8.46
CA VAL A 19 -19.46 8.14 -7.14
C VAL A 19 -18.70 9.44 -6.92
N ALA A 20 -19.42 10.54 -7.11
CA ALA A 20 -18.98 11.85 -6.68
C ALA A 20 -18.99 11.86 -5.14
N CYS A 21 -17.81 11.85 -4.52
CA CYS A 21 -17.65 12.32 -3.15
C CYS A 21 -17.06 13.71 -3.21
N ALA A 22 -17.89 14.69 -2.87
CA ALA A 22 -17.52 16.06 -2.65
C ALA A 22 -16.29 16.12 -1.73
N ALA A 23 -15.26 16.84 -2.16
CA ALA A 23 -14.18 17.27 -1.28
C ALA A 23 -14.68 18.46 -0.46
N PRO A 24 -14.75 18.37 0.87
CA PRO A 24 -14.55 19.54 1.70
C PRO A 24 -13.04 19.70 1.90
N GLU A 25 -12.54 20.73 1.24
CA GLU A 25 -11.37 21.52 1.62
C GLU A 25 -11.44 21.81 3.13
N ALA A 26 -10.73 21.01 3.91
CA ALA A 26 -10.43 21.28 5.32
C ALA A 26 -8.90 21.31 5.46
N ALA A 27 -8.34 22.46 5.05
CA ALA A 27 -7.06 22.91 5.53
C ALA A 27 -7.10 23.09 7.07
N ALA A 28 -5.94 22.95 7.70
CA ALA A 28 -5.67 23.02 9.14
C ALA A 28 -6.15 21.77 9.90
N HIS A 29 -5.28 20.92 10.45
CA HIS A 29 -4.21 21.23 11.37
C HIS A 29 -3.01 20.28 11.16
N HIS A 30 -1.89 20.82 10.66
CA HIS A 30 -0.57 20.23 10.90
C HIS A 30 -0.21 20.44 12.37
N GLU A 31 -0.74 19.59 13.26
CA GLU A 31 -0.28 19.57 14.63
C GLU A 31 0.96 18.67 14.72
N LYS A 32 2.12 19.32 14.77
CA LYS A 32 3.39 18.72 15.18
C LYS A 32 3.20 18.07 16.56
N LEU A 33 3.14 16.74 16.61
CA LEU A 33 3.28 15.98 17.85
C LEU A 33 4.70 15.40 17.96
N ASN A 34 5.47 16.12 18.77
CA ASN A 34 6.82 15.88 19.32
C ASN A 34 7.26 14.39 19.39
N ALA A 35 8.41 14.02 18.81
CA ALA A 35 9.79 14.25 19.27
C ALA A 35 10.26 13.28 20.38
N TYR A 36 10.78 12.12 19.95
CA TYR A 36 11.92 11.43 20.58
C TYR A 36 12.66 10.61 19.50
N GLY A 37 13.85 11.09 19.10
CA GLY A 37 14.86 10.30 18.37
C GLY A 37 14.78 10.36 16.83
N TYR A 38 15.88 10.80 16.21
CA TYR A 38 16.27 10.58 14.81
C TYR A 38 15.13 10.32 13.80
N GLY A 39 14.56 11.39 13.23
CA GLY A 39 14.05 11.43 11.85
C GLY A 39 12.84 10.58 11.42
N GLY A 40 12.72 9.34 11.89
CA GLY A 40 11.78 8.34 11.40
C GLY A 40 10.32 8.61 11.79
N CYS A 41 9.44 7.73 11.31
CA CYS A 41 8.00 7.84 11.59
C CYS A 41 7.69 7.65 13.09
N ASP A 42 6.73 8.43 13.59
CA ASP A 42 6.28 8.30 14.98
C ASP A 42 5.56 6.96 15.22
N GLY A 43 5.41 6.61 16.50
CA GLY A 43 4.84 5.33 16.90
C GLY A 43 3.42 5.08 16.41
N ARG A 44 2.56 6.11 16.37
CA ARG A 44 1.15 5.97 15.96
C ARG A 44 1.06 5.74 14.46
N THR A 45 1.77 6.54 13.67
CA THR A 45 1.89 6.36 12.22
C THR A 45 2.35 4.94 11.88
N LEU A 46 3.37 4.43 12.58
CA LEU A 46 3.86 3.07 12.37
C LEU A 46 2.84 1.99 12.78
N GLN A 47 1.96 2.24 13.76
CA GLN A 47 0.90 1.29 14.09
C GLN A 47 -0.17 1.22 13.00
N TYR A 48 -0.61 2.37 12.47
CA TYR A 48 -1.55 2.39 11.36
C TYR A 48 -0.98 1.74 10.11
N LEU A 49 0.29 2.02 9.80
CA LEU A 49 0.99 1.36 8.69
C LEU A 49 0.99 -0.16 8.83
N ARG A 50 1.32 -0.70 10.02
CA ARG A 50 1.31 -2.15 10.27
C ARG A 50 -0.07 -2.77 10.02
N GLN A 51 -1.14 -2.10 10.45
CA GLN A 51 -2.51 -2.56 10.23
C GLN A 51 -2.85 -2.58 8.74
N GLN A 52 -2.48 -1.53 8.00
CA GLN A 52 -2.71 -1.47 6.56
C GLN A 52 -1.93 -2.54 5.81
N ILE A 53 -0.68 -2.81 6.18
CA ILE A 53 0.09 -3.91 5.60
C ILE A 53 -0.61 -5.25 5.83
N GLN A 54 -1.10 -5.52 7.04
CA GLN A 54 -1.82 -6.76 7.34
C GLN A 54 -3.12 -6.91 6.54
N LEU A 55 -3.82 -5.80 6.25
CA LEU A 55 -5.01 -5.79 5.40
C LEU A 55 -4.64 -6.06 3.94
N CYS A 56 -3.63 -5.37 3.42
CA CYS A 56 -3.19 -5.49 2.03
C CYS A 56 -2.54 -6.84 1.70
N THR A 57 -2.05 -7.55 2.71
CA THR A 57 -1.43 -8.88 2.57
C THR A 57 -2.38 -10.02 2.95
N ARG A 58 -3.66 -9.75 3.19
CA ARG A 58 -4.64 -10.76 3.63
C ARG A 58 -4.78 -11.95 2.69
N ASN A 59 -4.55 -11.73 1.38
CA ASN A 59 -4.62 -12.77 0.34
C ASN A 59 -3.27 -13.43 0.06
N VAL A 60 -2.20 -13.00 0.73
CA VAL A 60 -0.87 -13.60 0.56
C VAL A 60 -0.86 -14.96 1.29
N PRO A 61 -0.38 -16.04 0.66
CA PRO A 61 -0.32 -17.36 1.28
C PRO A 61 0.43 -17.34 2.63
N SER A 62 -0.20 -17.91 3.66
CA SER A 62 0.38 -18.08 4.99
C SER A 62 0.58 -19.56 5.31
N GLN A 63 1.48 -19.85 6.24
CA GLN A 63 1.70 -21.18 6.78
C GLN A 63 1.44 -21.18 8.30
N GLN A 64 1.36 -22.36 8.90
CA GLN A 64 0.95 -22.55 10.31
C GLN A 64 1.70 -21.66 11.32
N TYR A 65 2.96 -21.32 11.06
CA TYR A 65 3.80 -20.50 11.93
C TYR A 65 4.39 -19.28 11.22
N PHE A 66 3.85 -18.93 10.05
CA PHE A 66 4.35 -17.84 9.23
C PHE A 66 3.19 -17.06 8.60
N ASN A 67 3.03 -15.82 9.04
CA ASN A 67 2.11 -14.86 8.44
C ASN A 67 2.95 -13.75 7.78
N PRO A 68 3.06 -13.73 6.44
CA PRO A 68 3.89 -12.74 5.74
C PRO A 68 3.42 -11.32 5.97
N GLY A 69 2.12 -11.11 6.15
CA GLY A 69 1.56 -9.80 6.48
C GLY A 69 2.03 -9.28 7.83
N TRP A 70 2.07 -10.13 8.85
CA TRP A 70 2.58 -9.75 10.16
C TRP A 70 4.10 -9.54 10.14
N THR A 71 4.85 -10.48 9.57
CA THR A 71 6.32 -10.40 9.49
C THR A 71 6.77 -9.16 8.71
N CYS A 72 6.25 -8.96 7.49
CA CYS A 72 6.62 -7.81 6.68
C CYS A 72 6.11 -6.49 7.27
N ALA A 73 4.98 -6.47 7.99
CA ALA A 73 4.56 -5.28 8.72
C ALA A 73 5.60 -4.85 9.78
N VAL A 74 6.17 -5.81 10.52
CA VAL A 74 7.23 -5.55 11.50
C VAL A 74 8.49 -5.02 10.80
N ASP A 75 8.92 -5.67 9.72
CA ASP A 75 10.15 -5.30 9.02
C ASP A 75 10.05 -3.89 8.39
N VAL A 76 9.00 -3.62 7.62
CA VAL A 76 8.75 -2.31 6.98
C VAL A 76 8.69 -1.20 8.03
N SER A 77 7.93 -1.42 9.10
CA SER A 77 7.79 -0.42 10.17
C SER A 77 9.09 -0.17 10.95
N SER A 78 9.97 -1.17 11.03
CA SER A 78 11.28 -1.04 11.69
C SER A 78 12.26 -0.28 10.80
N ALA A 79 12.25 -0.54 9.49
CA ALA A 79 13.02 0.22 8.51
C ALA A 79 12.65 1.71 8.54
N LEU A 80 11.35 2.03 8.53
CA LEU A 80 10.87 3.42 8.57
C LEU A 80 11.08 4.12 9.91
N ARG A 81 11.14 3.36 11.02
CA ARG A 81 11.54 3.90 12.33
C ARG A 81 13.01 4.28 12.37
N GLY A 82 13.86 3.51 11.70
CA GLY A 82 15.32 3.73 11.67
C GLY A 82 15.79 4.76 10.65
N GLY A 83 14.89 5.24 9.77
CA GLY A 83 15.22 6.21 8.73
C GLY A 83 15.48 7.64 9.25
N TYR A 84 16.17 8.45 8.45
CA TYR A 84 16.46 9.87 8.75
C TYR A 84 15.24 10.80 8.63
N SER A 85 14.18 10.34 7.98
CA SER A 85 12.92 11.06 7.78
C SER A 85 11.79 10.04 7.67
N CYS A 86 10.58 10.38 8.13
CA CYS A 86 9.40 9.56 7.86
C CYS A 86 8.99 9.67 6.39
N SER A 87 9.24 8.64 5.59
CA SER A 87 8.83 8.56 4.19
C SER A 87 7.94 7.34 3.99
N LEU A 88 6.64 7.51 4.24
CA LEU A 88 5.66 6.43 4.07
C LEU A 88 5.55 5.95 2.62
N GLU A 89 5.87 6.79 1.65
CA GLU A 89 5.94 6.44 0.22
C GLU A 89 6.92 5.30 -0.08
N GLN A 90 7.89 5.03 0.80
CA GLN A 90 8.81 3.89 0.66
C GLN A 90 8.19 2.57 1.14
N ALA A 91 7.11 2.61 1.93
CA ALA A 91 6.52 1.43 2.53
C ALA A 91 6.04 0.38 1.51
N PRO A 92 5.43 0.74 0.36
CA PRO A 92 5.05 -0.23 -0.66
C PRO A 92 6.25 -0.97 -1.25
N ALA A 93 7.33 -0.26 -1.58
CA ALA A 93 8.55 -0.89 -2.10
C ALA A 93 9.16 -1.85 -1.07
N LEU A 94 9.29 -1.41 0.20
CA LEU A 94 9.79 -2.25 1.30
C LEU A 94 8.91 -3.49 1.55
N LEU A 95 7.59 -3.35 1.43
CA LEU A 95 6.67 -4.49 1.52
C LEU A 95 6.92 -5.47 0.36
N GLY A 96 7.12 -4.95 -0.85
CA GLY A 96 7.48 -5.73 -2.02
C GLY A 96 8.73 -6.57 -1.82
N GLU A 97 9.82 -5.93 -1.42
CA GLU A 97 11.10 -6.58 -1.15
C GLU A 97 10.98 -7.65 -0.05
N CYS A 98 10.24 -7.36 1.02
CA CYS A 98 10.00 -8.35 2.08
C CYS A 98 9.26 -9.59 1.54
N LEU A 99 8.17 -9.41 0.79
CA LEU A 99 7.41 -10.53 0.22
C LEU A 99 8.25 -11.32 -0.79
N GLU A 100 9.05 -10.64 -1.62
CA GLU A 100 9.95 -11.28 -2.58
C GLU A 100 11.01 -12.14 -1.89
N SER A 101 11.53 -11.71 -0.73
CA SER A 101 12.48 -12.51 0.06
C SER A 101 11.93 -13.87 0.51
N TYR A 102 10.59 -14.01 0.52
CA TYR A 102 9.88 -15.25 0.81
C TYR A 102 9.31 -15.94 -0.45
N TYR A 103 9.70 -15.51 -1.65
CA TYR A 103 9.20 -15.99 -2.94
C TYR A 103 7.68 -15.80 -3.12
N LEU A 104 7.12 -14.74 -2.53
CA LEU A 104 5.70 -14.39 -2.62
C LEU A 104 5.50 -13.23 -3.59
N ASP A 105 4.45 -13.32 -4.43
CA ASP A 105 4.05 -12.19 -5.28
C ASP A 105 3.49 -11.05 -4.42
N GLY A 106 4.20 -9.92 -4.43
CA GLY A 106 3.83 -8.73 -3.69
C GLY A 106 3.04 -7.69 -4.48
N ALA A 107 2.90 -7.82 -5.81
CA ALA A 107 2.43 -6.72 -6.65
C ALA A 107 1.06 -6.16 -6.22
N SER A 108 0.11 -7.05 -5.92
CA SER A 108 -1.22 -6.67 -5.43
C SER A 108 -1.19 -6.02 -4.04
N SER A 109 -0.32 -6.52 -3.15
CA SER A 109 -0.15 -5.99 -1.79
C SER A 109 0.51 -4.60 -1.80
N GLN A 110 1.49 -4.39 -2.68
CA GLN A 110 2.13 -3.09 -2.90
C GLN A 110 1.12 -2.06 -3.42
N ALA A 111 0.35 -2.42 -4.46
CA ALA A 111 -0.65 -1.53 -5.04
C ALA A 111 -1.74 -1.16 -4.02
N CYS A 112 -2.19 -2.12 -3.22
CA CYS A 112 -3.13 -1.87 -2.13
C CYS A 112 -2.55 -0.87 -1.11
N LEU A 113 -1.30 -1.08 -0.68
CA LEU A 113 -0.67 -0.22 0.32
C LEU A 113 -0.41 1.19 -0.22
N GLN A 114 0.04 1.31 -1.46
CA GLN A 114 0.19 2.61 -2.14
C GLN A 114 -1.14 3.34 -2.16
N GLY A 115 -2.23 2.68 -2.57
CA GLY A 115 -3.56 3.28 -2.55
C GLY A 115 -4.01 3.69 -1.15
N ALA A 116 -3.68 2.92 -0.10
CA ALA A 116 -4.00 3.30 1.28
C ALA A 116 -3.23 4.57 1.72
N ILE A 117 -1.98 4.72 1.29
CA ILE A 117 -1.15 5.89 1.57
C ILE A 117 -1.69 7.12 0.83
N ASP A 118 -1.99 6.98 -0.46
CA ASP A 118 -2.52 8.06 -1.29
C ASP A 118 -3.86 8.58 -0.76
N ASN A 119 -4.66 7.71 -0.13
CA ASN A 119 -5.94 8.05 0.51
C ASN A 119 -5.81 8.47 1.98
N GLY A 120 -4.61 8.58 2.54
CA GLY A 120 -4.39 8.96 3.94
C GLY A 120 -4.89 7.94 4.97
N SER A 121 -5.13 6.69 4.58
CA SER A 121 -5.69 5.66 5.47
C SER A 121 -4.66 5.07 6.46
N CYS A 122 -3.40 5.47 6.35
CA CYS A 122 -2.29 5.04 7.21
C CYS A 122 -1.75 6.14 8.13
N CYS A 123 -2.38 7.32 8.17
CA CYS A 123 -1.87 8.54 8.82
C CYS A 123 -2.95 9.21 9.68
#